data_AF-A0A0C1FZY2-F1
#
_entry.id   AF-A0A0C1FZY2-F1
#
_cell.length_a   1.000
_cell.length_b   1.000
_cell.length_c   1.000
_cell.angle_alpha   90.00
_cell.angle_beta   90.00
_cell.angle_gamma   90.00
#
_symmetry.space_group_name_H-M   'P 1'
#
loop_
_entity.id
_entity.type
_entity.pdbx_description
1 polymer ?
#
loop_
_entity_poly.entity_id
_entity_poly.type
_entity_poly.pdbx_seq_one_letter_code
_entity_poly.pdbx_strand_id
1 'polypeptide(L)'
;MDFSARKQILETRRQQLAGLLSRTGQTPRARRMGSHRQPRSERGAGCAIEVLPYASHEELRRIEAALARLRDGSYGYCRICGDDMGDDWLDQRPASAFCKTCSQ
;
A
#
# COMPACT_ATOMS: atom_id res chain seq x y z
N MET A 1 -25.70 6.62 1.83
CA MET A 1 -24.35 6.14 2.18
C MET A 1 -23.36 7.21 1.73
N ASP A 2 -22.93 8.06 2.67
CA ASP A 2 -21.98 9.12 2.37
C ASP A 2 -20.55 8.58 2.38
N PHE A 3 -20.07 8.19 1.20
CA PHE A 3 -18.69 7.73 1.05
C PHE A 3 -17.65 8.87 1.13
N SER A 4 -18.11 10.13 1.23
CA SER A 4 -17.28 11.34 1.30
C SER A 4 -16.32 11.32 2.49
N ALA A 5 -16.79 10.92 3.68
CA ALA A 5 -15.93 10.85 4.86
C ALA A 5 -14.79 9.82 4.67
N ARG A 6 -15.12 8.64 4.15
CA ARG A 6 -14.16 7.55 3.88
C ARG A 6 -13.17 7.95 2.79
N LYS A 7 -13.64 8.62 1.74
CA LYS A 7 -12.79 9.20 0.70
C LYS A 7 -11.77 10.17 1.29
N GLN A 8 -12.20 11.09 2.16
CA GLN A 8 -11.29 12.07 2.78
C GLN A 8 -10.20 11.38 3.63
N ILE A 9 -10.56 10.32 4.37
CA ILE A 9 -9.60 9.51 5.15
C ILE A 9 -8.56 8.87 4.22
N LEU A 10 -9.01 8.25 3.12
CA LEU A 10 -8.14 7.64 2.12
C LEU A 10 -7.22 8.66 1.44
N GLU A 11 -7.73 9.84 1.08
CA GLU A 11 -6.92 10.90 0.46
C GLU A 11 -5.86 11.45 1.41
N THR A 12 -6.21 11.64 2.69
CA THR A 12 -5.27 12.06 3.73
C THR A 12 -4.16 11.02 3.88
N ARG A 13 -4.51 9.73 3.92
CA ARG A 13 -3.54 8.64 4.04
C ARG A 13 -2.64 8.54 2.82
N ARG A 14 -3.19 8.72 1.61
CA ARG A 14 -2.42 8.79 0.36
C ARG A 14 -1.39 9.91 0.41
N GLN A 15 -1.76 11.11 0.86
CA GLN A 15 -0.83 12.24 0.97
C GLN A 15 0.29 11.98 1.98
N GLN A 16 -0.03 11.38 3.13
CA GLN A 16 0.98 10.98 4.11
C GLN A 16 2.00 10.00 3.51
N LEU A 17 1.53 8.94 2.87
CA LEU A 17 2.39 7.94 2.23
C LEU A 17 3.19 8.54 1.07
N ALA A 18 2.57 9.36 0.22
CA ALA A 18 3.25 10.03 -0.87
C ALA A 18 4.36 10.97 -0.37
N GLY A 19 4.14 11.70 0.72
CA GLY A 19 5.16 12.54 1.34
C GLY A 19 6.34 11.74 1.90
N LEU A 20 6.05 10.62 2.59
CA LEU A 20 7.07 9.70 3.10
C LEU A 20 7.89 9.07 1.96
N LEU A 21 7.22 8.65 0.89
CA LEU A 21 7.85 8.09 -0.31
C LEU A 21 8.68 9.12 -1.07
N SER A 22 8.22 10.37 -1.17
CA SER A 22 8.99 11.45 -1.80
C SER A 22 10.28 11.75 -1.04
N ARG A 23 10.26 11.59 0.29
CA ARG A 23 11.43 11.78 1.16
C ARG A 23 12.40 10.60 1.12
N THR A 24 11.89 9.37 0.96
CA THR A 24 12.68 8.13 0.95
C THR A 24 13.10 7.65 -0.44
N GLY A 25 12.37 8.05 -1.50
CA GLY A 25 12.65 7.73 -2.91
C GLY A 25 13.93 8.37 -3.47
N GLN A 26 14.61 9.18 -2.66
CA GLN A 26 15.99 9.63 -2.92
C GLN A 26 17.05 8.59 -2.54
N THR A 27 16.66 7.45 -1.93
CA THR A 27 17.56 6.31 -1.83
C THR A 27 17.70 5.70 -3.22
N PRO A 28 18.86 5.80 -3.88
CA PRO A 28 19.04 5.18 -5.18
C PRO A 28 18.84 3.69 -4.96
N ARG A 29 17.86 3.12 -5.66
CA ARG A 29 17.63 1.69 -5.73
C ARG A 29 19.00 1.04 -5.99
N ALA A 30 19.58 0.42 -4.96
CA ALA A 30 20.89 -0.20 -5.07
C ALA A 30 20.78 -1.19 -6.24
N ARG A 31 21.47 -0.84 -7.33
CA ARG A 31 21.55 -1.63 -8.55
C ARG A 31 22.02 -3.01 -8.12
N ARG A 32 21.10 -3.99 -8.07
CA ARG A 32 21.51 -5.41 -7.96
C ARG A 32 22.19 -5.76 -9.27
N MET A 33 23.49 -5.55 -9.33
CA MET A 33 24.38 -6.23 -10.27
C MET A 33 25.78 -6.25 -9.68
N GLY A 34 26.21 -7.42 -9.25
CA GLY A 34 27.53 -7.68 -8.71
C GLY A 34 27.74 -9.18 -8.60
N SER A 35 28.46 -9.71 -9.59
CA SER A 35 28.87 -11.09 -9.79
C SER A 35 29.35 -11.78 -8.51
N HIS A 36 29.06 -13.07 -8.43
CA HIS A 36 29.58 -14.02 -7.46
C HIS A 36 31.12 -13.99 -7.43
N ARG A 37 31.72 -13.31 -6.43
CA ARG A 37 33.06 -13.59 -5.88
C ARG A 37 33.17 -12.92 -4.51
N GLN A 38 33.21 -13.73 -3.46
CA GLN A 38 33.39 -13.28 -2.08
C GLN A 38 34.87 -12.99 -1.79
N PRO A 39 35.22 -11.84 -1.20
CA PRO A 39 36.35 -11.77 -0.31
C PRO A 39 35.89 -11.90 1.15
N ARG A 40 36.62 -12.74 1.88
CA ARG A 40 36.56 -12.90 3.33
C ARG A 40 37.11 -11.64 3.98
N SER A 41 36.27 -10.87 4.67
CA SER A 41 36.72 -10.03 5.78
C SER A 41 35.60 -9.72 6.76
N GLU A 42 35.95 -9.94 8.01
CA GLU A 42 35.29 -9.65 9.27
C GLU A 42 34.89 -8.17 9.48
N ARG A 43 33.87 -7.99 10.34
CA ARG A 43 33.35 -6.75 10.95
C ARG A 43 32.53 -5.83 10.04
N GLY A 44 31.23 -5.78 10.30
CA GLY A 44 30.34 -4.77 9.74
C GLY A 44 29.02 -4.71 10.51
N ALA A 45 28.97 -3.84 11.52
CA ALA A 45 27.70 -3.35 12.06
C ALA A 45 26.93 -2.65 10.94
N GLY A 46 25.64 -2.99 10.77
CA GLY A 46 24.77 -2.26 9.85
C GLY A 46 23.79 -3.14 9.08
N CYS A 47 22.97 -3.93 9.77
CA CYS A 47 21.75 -4.46 9.16
C CYS A 47 20.56 -3.67 9.67
N ALA A 48 20.58 -2.35 9.47
CA ALA A 48 19.34 -1.57 9.47
C ALA A 48 18.65 -1.89 8.14
N ILE A 49 17.85 -2.96 8.14
CA ILE A 49 17.09 -3.33 6.97
C ILE A 49 16.01 -2.26 6.80
N GLU A 50 16.24 -1.32 5.88
CA GLU A 50 15.23 -0.37 5.41
C GLU A 50 14.16 -1.12 4.59
N VAL A 51 13.37 -1.98 5.23
CA VAL A 51 12.19 -2.67 4.64
C VAL A 51 10.95 -1.77 4.67
N LEU A 52 11.13 -0.46 4.62
CA LEU A 52 10.04 0.51 4.69
C LEU A 52 9.56 1.08 3.33
N PRO A 53 10.31 1.02 2.19
CA PRO A 53 9.81 1.61 0.96
C PRO A 53 8.81 0.70 0.22
N TYR A 54 9.05 -0.62 0.10
CA TYR A 54 8.23 -1.45 -0.79
C TYR A 54 6.76 -1.61 -0.32
N ALA A 55 6.55 -1.87 0.98
CA ALA A 55 5.21 -1.99 1.56
C ALA A 55 4.40 -0.68 1.43
N SER A 56 5.08 0.48 1.51
CA SER A 56 4.47 1.81 1.39
C SER A 56 3.99 2.10 -0.04
N HIS A 57 4.71 1.65 -1.07
CA HIS A 57 4.28 1.77 -2.47
C HIS A 57 3.05 0.90 -2.78
N GLU A 58 3.01 -0.32 -2.24
CA GLU A 58 1.88 -1.22 -2.46
C GLU A 58 0.61 -0.76 -1.73
N GLU A 59 0.75 -0.21 -0.53
CA GLU A 59 -0.35 0.45 0.18
C GLU A 59 -0.89 1.66 -0.59
N LEU A 60 -0.01 2.50 -1.14
CA LEU A 60 -0.42 3.66 -1.95
C LEU A 60 -1.25 3.20 -3.16
N ARG A 61 -0.80 2.18 -3.88
CA ARG A 61 -1.54 1.60 -5.02
C ARG A 61 -2.92 1.07 -4.60
N ARG A 62 -3.01 0.42 -3.44
CA ARG A 62 -4.30 -0.07 -2.90
C ARG A 62 -5.26 1.09 -2.62
N ILE A 63 -4.77 2.17 -2.01
CA ILE A 63 -5.57 3.38 -1.74
C ILE A 63 -6.02 4.05 -3.04
N GLU A 64 -5.14 4.20 -4.03
CA GLU A 64 -5.49 4.76 -5.34
C GLU A 64 -6.56 3.93 -6.06
N ALA A 65 -6.44 2.60 -6.01
CA ALA A 65 -7.46 1.71 -6.55
C ALA A 65 -8.82 1.85 -5.82
N ALA A 66 -8.81 2.03 -4.50
CA ALA A 66 -10.03 2.30 -3.74
C ALA A 66 -10.68 3.63 -4.13
N LEU A 67 -9.88 4.70 -4.31
CA LEU A 67 -10.36 6.00 -4.78
C LEU A 67 -10.92 5.94 -6.21
N ALA A 68 -10.32 5.13 -7.09
CA ALA A 68 -10.85 4.92 -8.43
C ALA A 68 -12.24 4.27 -8.40
N ARG A 69 -12.44 3.27 -7.53
CA ARG A 69 -13.75 2.61 -7.33
C ARG A 69 -14.80 3.57 -6.76
N LEU A 70 -14.40 4.46 -5.86
CA LEU A 70 -15.28 5.53 -5.35
C LEU A 70 -15.79 6.44 -6.47
N ARG A 71 -14.96 6.70 -7.48
CA ARG A 71 -15.35 7.52 -8.64
C ARG A 71 -16.24 6.76 -9.63
N ASP A 72 -16.01 5.47 -9.78
CA ASP A 72 -16.78 4.58 -10.64
C ASP A 72 -18.16 4.22 -10.04
N GLY A 73 -18.32 4.36 -8.73
CA GLY A 73 -19.52 3.96 -8.00
C GLY A 73 -19.51 2.50 -7.55
N SER A 74 -18.53 1.71 -7.99
CA SER A 74 -18.29 0.32 -7.59
C SER A 74 -17.63 0.17 -6.21
N TYR A 75 -17.61 1.22 -5.39
CA TYR A 75 -17.03 1.17 -4.05
C TYR A 75 -17.96 0.45 -3.09
N GLY A 76 -17.39 -0.48 -2.32
CA GLY A 76 -18.18 -1.37 -1.47
C GLY A 76 -18.58 -2.68 -2.16
N TYR A 77 -18.07 -3.00 -3.36
CA TYR A 77 -18.31 -4.30 -3.99
C TYR A 77 -17.03 -5.10 -4.19
N CYS A 78 -17.10 -6.39 -3.88
CA CYS A 78 -16.01 -7.35 -4.02
C CYS A 78 -15.59 -7.52 -5.49
N ARG A 79 -14.31 -7.29 -5.83
CA ARG A 79 -13.83 -7.47 -7.22
C ARG A 79 -13.84 -8.93 -7.71
N ILE A 80 -13.80 -9.89 -6.79
CA ILE A 80 -13.75 -11.33 -7.08
C ILE A 80 -15.16 -11.91 -7.15
N CYS A 81 -15.98 -11.57 -6.17
CA CYS A 81 -17.27 -12.21 -5.92
C CYS A 81 -18.48 -11.33 -6.28
N GLY A 82 -18.29 -10.01 -6.44
CA GLY A 82 -19.37 -9.06 -6.72
C GLY A 82 -20.25 -8.74 -5.52
N ASP A 83 -20.01 -9.35 -4.36
CA ASP A 83 -20.80 -9.20 -3.14
C ASP A 83 -20.61 -7.84 -2.46
N ASP A 84 -21.65 -7.38 -1.75
CA ASP A 84 -21.63 -6.14 -0.98
C ASP A 84 -20.66 -6.26 0.22
N MET A 85 -19.71 -5.34 0.28
CA MET A 85 -18.84 -5.18 1.43
C MET A 85 -19.60 -4.39 2.47
N GLY A 86 -20.14 -5.10 3.46
CA GLY A 86 -20.81 -4.48 4.59
C GLY A 86 -19.99 -3.35 5.22
N ASP A 87 -20.71 -2.33 5.70
CA ASP A 87 -20.14 -1.06 6.17
C ASP A 87 -19.06 -1.24 7.26
N ASP A 88 -19.21 -2.26 8.12
CA ASP A 88 -18.25 -2.65 9.16
C ASP A 88 -16.85 -3.00 8.61
N TRP A 89 -16.80 -3.67 7.45
CA TRP A 89 -15.53 -4.03 6.82
C TRP A 89 -14.85 -2.81 6.22
N LEU A 90 -15.63 -1.91 5.61
CA LEU A 90 -15.13 -0.67 5.03
C LEU A 90 -14.70 0.34 6.10
N ASP A 91 -15.30 0.29 7.29
CA ASP A 91 -14.88 1.08 8.45
C ASP A 91 -13.50 0.62 8.97
N GLN A 92 -13.32 -0.70 9.10
CA GLN A 92 -12.04 -1.28 9.53
C GLN A 92 -10.95 -1.18 8.45
N ARG A 93 -11.31 -1.36 7.17
CA ARG A 93 -10.36 -1.43 6.04
C ARG A 93 -10.88 -0.71 4.79
N PRO A 94 -10.85 0.64 4.76
CA PRO A 94 -11.37 1.43 3.65
C PRO A 94 -10.55 1.28 2.35
N ALA A 95 -9.29 0.84 2.43
CA ALA A 95 -8.45 0.63 1.25
C ALA A 95 -8.60 -0.78 0.63
N SER A 96 -9.41 -1.67 1.23
CA SER A 96 -9.53 -3.05 0.75
C SER A 96 -10.35 -3.14 -0.54
N ALA A 97 -9.89 -3.97 -1.47
CA ALA A 97 -10.56 -4.28 -2.74
C ALA A 97 -11.44 -5.54 -2.68
N PHE A 98 -11.37 -6.25 -1.57
CA PHE A 98 -11.92 -7.61 -1.42
C PHE A 98 -12.73 -7.68 -0.13
N CYS A 99 -13.79 -8.50 -0.15
CA CYS A 99 -14.56 -8.81 1.05
C CYS A 99 -13.71 -9.64 2.03
N LYS A 100 -14.19 -9.73 3.28
CA LYS A 100 -13.53 -10.52 4.35
C LYS A 100 -13.27 -11.97 3.95
N THR A 101 -14.14 -12.55 3.12
CA THR A 101 -14.02 -13.93 2.63
C THR A 101 -12.93 -14.08 1.57
N CYS A 102 -12.81 -13.13 0.64
CA CYS A 102 -11.82 -13.19 -0.44
C CYS A 102 -10.43 -12.62 -0.07
N SER A 103 -10.34 -11.90 1.05
CA SER A 103 -9.08 -11.38 1.59
C SER A 103 -8.42 -12.33 2.60
N GLN A 104 -9.06 -13.45 2.93
CA GLN A 104 -8.51 -14.51 3.78
C GLN A 104 -7.83 -15.59 2.94
#